data_AF-A0A7S3RMF8-F1
#
_entry.id   AF-A0A7S3RMF8-F1
#
_cell.length_a   1.000
_cell.length_b   1.000
_cell.length_c   1.000
_cell.angle_alpha   90.00
_cell.angle_beta   90.00
_cell.angle_gamma   90.00
#
_symmetry.space_group_name_H-M   'P 1'
#
loop_
_entity.id
_entity.type
_entity.pdbx_description
1 polymer ?
#
loop_
_entity_poly.entity_id
_entity_poly.type
_entity_poly.pdbx_seq_one_letter_code
_entity_poly.pdbx_strand_id
1 'polypeptide(L)'
;LAQGTPLSRVAEPPRSCSSLSAAMVKSFTTDPSLQAKMHQFQIVGRAAPTPKNPVPKIYRMRLFAKNAVLAKSRFWYFMKKLNKAKKSGGELLAVNELFDKGP
;
A
#
# COMPACT_ATOMS: atom_id res chain seq x y z
N LEU A 1 -47.51 -29.60 12.90
CA LEU A 1 -46.61 -30.48 13.65
C LEU A 1 -45.46 -30.88 12.73
N ALA A 2 -44.40 -30.08 12.70
CA ALA A 2 -43.10 -30.45 12.14
C ALA A 2 -42.10 -29.48 12.76
N GLN A 3 -41.57 -29.89 13.90
CA GLN A 3 -40.41 -29.28 14.52
C GLN A 3 -39.18 -29.69 13.71
N GLY A 4 -38.23 -28.77 13.52
CA GLY A 4 -37.01 -29.05 12.75
C GLY A 4 -35.93 -27.99 12.96
N THR A 5 -35.35 -27.99 14.16
CA THR A 5 -33.99 -27.58 14.54
C THR A 5 -33.41 -26.24 14.03
N PRO A 6 -33.10 -25.28 14.92
CA PRO A 6 -32.21 -24.16 14.60
C PRO A 6 -30.76 -24.68 14.50
N LEU A 7 -30.08 -24.41 13.37
CA LEU A 7 -28.66 -24.69 13.20
C LEU A 7 -27.86 -23.80 14.17
N SER A 8 -27.61 -24.35 15.36
CA SER A 8 -26.74 -23.77 16.36
C SER A 8 -25.28 -23.89 15.92
N ARG A 9 -24.63 -22.73 15.81
CA ARG A 9 -23.35 -22.42 16.45
C ARG A 9 -22.17 -23.35 16.12
N VAL A 10 -21.32 -22.91 15.19
CA VAL A 10 -19.87 -23.08 15.36
C VAL A 10 -19.27 -21.68 15.35
N ALA A 11 -19.16 -21.10 16.55
CA ALA A 11 -18.23 -20.01 16.78
C ALA A 11 -16.83 -20.62 16.75
N GLU A 12 -16.03 -20.30 15.73
CA GLU A 12 -14.61 -20.65 15.76
C GLU A 12 -13.92 -19.82 16.86
N PRO A 13 -13.24 -20.45 17.83
CA PRO A 13 -12.38 -19.71 18.73
C PRO A 13 -11.22 -19.12 17.93
N PRO A 14 -10.74 -17.90 18.25
CA PRO A 14 -9.53 -17.40 17.63
C PRO A 14 -8.40 -18.37 17.93
N ARG A 15 -7.81 -18.95 16.88
CA ARG A 15 -6.58 -19.72 17.00
C ARG A 15 -5.47 -18.76 17.42
N SER A 16 -5.33 -18.60 18.73
CA SER A 16 -4.13 -18.11 19.39
C SER A 16 -2.99 -19.09 19.06
N CYS A 17 -2.39 -18.96 17.88
CA CYS A 17 -1.12 -19.60 17.57
C CYS A 17 -0.02 -18.70 18.15
N SER A 18 0.19 -18.83 19.45
CA SER A 18 1.43 -18.40 20.10
C SER A 18 2.55 -19.35 19.66
N SER A 19 3.02 -19.21 18.42
CA SER A 19 4.28 -19.83 18.01
C SER A 19 5.41 -18.89 18.40
N LEU A 20 6.02 -19.21 19.53
CA LEU A 20 7.37 -18.80 19.87
C LEU A 20 8.31 -19.21 18.74
N SER A 21 8.78 -18.22 17.98
CA SER A 21 10.02 -18.34 17.22
C SER A 21 10.90 -17.14 17.56
N ALA A 22 11.43 -17.16 18.77
CA ALA A 22 12.59 -16.37 19.15
C ALA A 22 13.87 -17.10 18.69
N ALA A 23 14.89 -16.30 18.37
CA ALA A 23 16.29 -16.65 18.12
C ALA A 23 16.71 -17.00 16.68
N MET A 24 17.16 -16.00 15.94
CA MET A 24 18.61 -15.78 15.68
C MET A 24 18.80 -14.44 14.95
N VAL A 25 18.64 -13.31 15.64
CA VAL A 25 19.09 -12.02 15.09
C VAL A 25 20.61 -12.00 15.22
N LYS A 26 21.30 -12.44 14.17
CA LYS A 26 22.66 -11.94 13.93
C LYS A 26 22.50 -10.44 13.77
N SER A 27 22.85 -9.69 14.81
CA SER A 27 22.96 -8.24 14.74
C SER A 27 24.10 -7.92 13.78
N PHE A 28 23.81 -7.92 12.48
CA PHE A 28 24.67 -7.29 11.51
C PHE A 28 24.68 -5.81 11.86
N THR A 29 25.84 -5.31 12.30
CA THR A 29 26.11 -3.89 12.37
C THR A 29 25.77 -3.31 11.00
N THR A 30 24.66 -2.59 10.91
CA THR A 30 24.18 -2.07 9.63
C THR A 30 25.04 -0.88 9.25
N ASP A 31 26.02 -1.10 8.37
CA ASP A 31 26.90 -0.04 7.91
C ASP A 31 26.12 0.89 6.95
N PRO A 32 25.99 2.20 7.28
CA PRO A 32 25.19 3.14 6.48
C PRO A 32 25.78 3.42 5.09
N SER A 33 27.04 3.01 4.84
CA SER A 33 27.70 3.10 3.53
C SER A 33 27.24 2.02 2.56
N LEU A 34 26.79 0.87 3.06
CA LEU A 34 26.47 -0.31 2.25
C LEU A 34 25.02 -0.29 1.72
N GLN A 35 24.16 0.58 2.25
CA GLN A 35 22.72 0.61 1.91
C GLN A 35 22.35 1.80 1.02
N ALA A 36 21.77 1.50 -0.14
CA ALA A 36 21.07 2.52 -0.92
C ALA A 36 19.81 2.95 -0.16
N LYS A 37 19.70 4.24 0.21
CA LYS A 37 18.53 4.84 0.87
C LYS A 37 17.33 4.96 -0.09
N MET A 38 16.80 3.83 -0.53
CA MET A 38 15.68 3.73 -1.47
C MET A 38 14.56 2.92 -0.84
N HIS A 39 13.36 3.48 -0.91
CA HIS A 39 12.15 2.90 -0.34
C HIS A 39 11.16 2.62 -1.46
N GLN A 40 10.39 1.55 -1.31
CA GLN A 40 9.31 1.24 -2.25
C GLN A 40 8.03 1.91 -1.78
N PHE A 41 7.38 2.64 -2.68
CA PHE A 41 6.08 3.27 -2.43
C PHE A 41 5.04 2.74 -3.40
N GLN A 42 3.86 2.46 -2.88
CA GLN A 42 2.64 2.31 -3.64
C GLN A 42 1.82 3.59 -3.51
N ILE A 43 1.67 4.30 -4.63
CA ILE A 43 0.87 5.52 -4.69
C ILE A 43 -0.38 5.25 -5.53
N VAL A 44 -1.52 5.69 -4.99
CA VAL A 44 -2.81 5.67 -5.66
C VAL A 44 -3.30 7.10 -5.83
N GLY A 45 -3.77 7.46 -7.03
CA GLY A 45 -4.30 8.78 -7.32
C GLY A 45 -5.26 8.78 -8.51
N ARG A 46 -6.02 9.86 -8.62
CA ARG A 46 -7.03 10.08 -9.67
C ARG A 46 -7.00 11.54 -10.16
N ALA A 47 -7.61 11.80 -11.30
CA ALA A 47 -7.96 13.17 -11.68
C ALA A 47 -9.08 13.68 -10.77
N ALA A 48 -9.22 15.00 -10.63
CA ALA A 48 -10.31 15.60 -9.89
C ALA A 48 -11.65 15.28 -10.59
N PRO A 49 -12.71 14.98 -9.82
CA PRO A 49 -14.03 14.78 -10.40
C PRO A 49 -14.51 16.08 -11.04
N THR A 50 -15.00 16.00 -12.28
CA THR A 50 -15.54 17.15 -13.03
C THR A 50 -16.97 16.84 -13.45
N PRO A 51 -17.83 17.84 -13.74
CA PRO A 51 -19.21 17.58 -14.17
C PRO A 51 -19.28 16.72 -15.45
N LYS A 52 -18.25 16.80 -16.30
CA LYS A 52 -18.13 15.98 -17.52
C LYS A 52 -17.69 14.55 -17.24
N ASN A 53 -16.93 14.33 -16.17
CA ASN A 53 -16.48 13.00 -15.77
C ASN A 53 -16.53 12.89 -14.23
N PRO A 54 -17.68 12.49 -13.68
CA PRO A 54 -17.88 12.43 -12.23
C PRO A 54 -17.09 11.29 -11.57
N VAL A 55 -16.77 10.23 -12.33
CA VAL A 55 -16.04 9.05 -11.83
C VAL A 55 -14.74 8.86 -12.62
N PRO A 56 -13.70 9.65 -12.31
CA PRO A 56 -12.41 9.52 -12.98
C PRO A 56 -11.71 8.20 -12.63
N LYS A 57 -10.99 7.65 -13.61
CA LYS A 57 -10.23 6.40 -13.44
C LYS A 57 -9.16 6.55 -12.36
N ILE A 58 -9.09 5.57 -11.47
CA ILE A 58 -8.10 5.48 -10.40
C ILE A 58 -6.85 4.78 -10.93
N TYR A 59 -5.68 5.37 -10.67
CA TYR A 59 -4.38 4.83 -11.05
C TYR A 59 -3.59 4.43 -9.80
N ARG A 60 -2.97 3.25 -9.87
CA ARG A 60 -2.06 2.74 -8.85
C ARG A 60 -0.70 2.48 -9.48
N MET A 61 0.36 2.96 -8.84
CA MET A 61 1.73 2.73 -9.28
C MET A 61 2.63 2.37 -8.11
N ARG A 62 3.49 1.38 -8.31
CA ARG A 62 4.61 1.07 -7.41
C ARG A 62 5.86 1.75 -7.96
N LEU A 63 6.55 2.52 -7.13
CA LEU A 63 7.73 3.28 -7.53
C LEU A 63 8.75 3.30 -6.39
N PHE A 64 10.03 3.41 -6.76
CA PHE A 64 11.12 3.55 -5.81
C PHE A 64 11.51 5.02 -5.67
N ALA A 65 11.65 5.49 -4.43
CA ALA A 65 12.09 6.84 -4.13
C ALA A 65 12.82 6.87 -2.78
N LYS A 66 13.64 7.91 -2.58
CA LYS A 66 14.32 8.10 -1.30
C LYS A 66 13.34 8.49 -0.18
N ASN A 67 12.38 9.37 -0.52
CA ASN A 67 11.42 9.94 0.43
C ASN A 67 10.01 9.96 -0.17
N ALA A 68 8.98 10.02 0.66
CA ALA A 68 7.58 10.12 0.22
C ALA A 68 7.29 11.38 -0.64
N VAL A 69 7.98 12.49 -0.42
CA VAL A 69 7.79 13.72 -1.22
C VAL A 69 8.26 13.52 -2.66
N LEU A 70 9.43 12.89 -2.83
CA LEU A 70 9.96 12.52 -4.14
C LEU A 70 9.09 11.46 -4.81
N ALA A 71 8.53 10.54 -4.02
CA ALA A 71 7.58 9.57 -4.51
C ALA A 71 6.35 10.24 -5.14
N LYS A 72 5.76 11.22 -4.45
CA LYS A 72 4.63 12.03 -4.95
C LYS A 72 4.99 12.81 -6.22
N SER A 73 6.17 13.42 -6.28
CA SER A 73 6.58 14.18 -7.47
C SER A 73 6.79 13.27 -8.69
N ARG A 74 7.39 12.09 -8.49
CA ARG A 74 7.56 11.07 -9.54
C ARG A 74 6.21 10.55 -10.02
N PHE A 75 5.26 10.31 -9.12
CA PHE A 75 3.89 9.93 -9.50
C PHE A 75 3.27 10.95 -10.46
N TRP A 76 3.30 12.24 -10.12
CA TRP A 76 2.74 13.28 -10.98
C TRP A 76 3.48 13.47 -12.30
N TYR A 77 4.79 13.22 -12.33
CA TYR A 77 5.57 13.21 -13.57
C TYR A 77 5.05 12.15 -14.56
N PHE A 78 4.82 10.92 -14.08
CA PHE A 78 4.28 9.85 -14.91
C PHE A 78 2.82 10.10 -15.30
N MET A 79 1.99 10.60 -14.39
CA MET A 79 0.59 10.98 -14.68
C MET A 79 0.48 12.05 -15.76
N LYS A 80 1.40 13.01 -15.78
CA LYS A 80 1.46 14.05 -16.83
C LYS A 80 1.77 13.45 -18.20
N LYS A 81 2.69 12.49 -18.28
CA LYS A 81 3.11 11.86 -19.53
C LYS A 81 2.08 10.86 -20.08
N LEU A 82 1.49 10.04 -19.22
CA LEU A 82 0.61 8.95 -19.64
C LEU A 82 -0.87 9.36 -19.70
N ASN A 83 -1.35 10.05 -18.67
CA ASN A 83 -2.79 10.25 -18.44
C ASN A 83 -3.23 11.72 -18.56
N LYS A 84 -2.32 12.63 -18.96
CA LYS A 84 -2.54 14.09 -19.06
C LYS A 84 -3.07 14.74 -17.77
N ALA A 85 -2.90 14.09 -16.62
CA ALA A 85 -3.32 14.62 -15.32
C ALA A 85 -2.17 15.38 -14.65
N LYS A 86 -2.52 16.45 -13.92
CA LYS A 86 -1.56 17.31 -13.21
C LYS A 86 -1.91 17.32 -11.72
N LYS A 87 -0.92 17.64 -10.89
CA LYS A 87 -1.10 17.80 -9.45
C LYS A 87 -2.21 18.79 -9.07
N SER A 88 -2.37 19.86 -9.85
CA SER A 88 -3.40 20.89 -9.60
C SER A 88 -4.83 20.41 -9.87
N GLY A 89 -5.01 19.46 -10.78
CA GLY A 89 -6.32 18.95 -11.21
C GLY A 89 -6.51 17.48 -10.85
N GLY A 90 -5.84 17.01 -9.80
CA GLY A 90 -5.89 15.61 -9.41
C GLY A 90 -5.63 15.43 -7.92
N GLU A 91 -6.13 14.32 -7.40
CA GLU A 91 -6.13 13.99 -5.99
C GLU A 91 -5.30 12.74 -5.74
N LEU A 92 -4.50 12.78 -4.69
CA LEU A 92 -3.78 11.61 -4.21
C LEU A 92 -4.68 10.90 -3.18
N LEU A 93 -4.95 9.62 -3.38
CA LEU A 93 -5.83 8.84 -2.50
C LEU A 93 -5.06 8.17 -1.37
N ALA A 94 -3.94 7.53 -1.71
CA ALA A 94 -3.12 6.81 -0.75
C ALA A 94 -1.64 6.86 -1.12
N VAL A 95 -0.78 6.91 -0.11
CA VAL A 95 0.68 6.75 -0.23
C VAL A 95 1.09 5.75 0.81
N ASN A 96 1.36 4.52 0.37
CA ASN A 96 1.74 3.43 1.23
C ASN A 96 3.21 3.12 0.99
N GLU A 97 4.00 3.06 2.04
CA GLU A 97 5.35 2.50 1.97
C GLU A 97 5.26 0.98 2.06
N LEU A 98 5.98 0.30 1.18
CA LEU A 98 6.03 -1.15 1.12
C LEU A 98 7.41 -1.61 1.60
N PHE A 99 7.41 -2.48 2.60
CA PHE A 99 8.59 -3.16 3.11
C PHE A 99 8.59 -4.62 2.65
N ASP A 100 9.76 -5.18 2.39
CA ASP A 100 9.88 -6.60 2.10
C ASP A 100 9.59 -7.41 3.38
N LYS A 101 9.00 -8.59 3.22
CA LYS A 101 8.68 -9.48 4.34
C LYS A 101 9.92 -10.20 4.85
N GLY A 102 10.98 -10.27 4.04
CA GLY A 102 12.31 -10.71 4.45
C GLY A 102 13.36 -9.76 3.87
N PRO A 103 14.28 -9.20 4.68
CA PRO A 103 15.44 -8.49 4.16
C PRO A 103 16.47 -9.42 3.53
#